data_AF-A0A127SX86-F1
#
_entry.id   AF-A0A127SX86-F1
#
_cell.length_a   1.000
_cell.length_b   1.000
_cell.length_c   1.000
_cell.angle_alpha   90.00
_cell.angle_beta   90.00
_cell.angle_gamma   90.00
#
_symmetry.space_group_name_H-M   'P 1'
#
loop_
_entity.id
_entity.type
_entity.pdbx_description
1 polymer ?
#
loop_
_entity_poly.entity_id
_entity_poly.type
_entity_poly.pdbx_seq_one_letter_code
_entity_poly.pdbx_strand_id
1 'polypeptide(L)'
;MFTLIDFENWERKEHYLHFYNDVRCSYSTCVNIDISNLNGQRLYPAMLWLLTQTINEMPEFRTALTEKGLGYYSEMHPAYTIFNQEQKTFSGIWTAYKSNYTAFLSSYEADVAKYSSSGKYAPKPERPVNSFDTSMIPWFSFTAFNLQVFGDGSYLLPIFTMGKAFDAGTKKMLPLAIQVHHAVCDGYHVGRFIELLQKKIIGFDSGFNSTPSDTSATVKGRMYEMTDKAPWVFSDMSGNCSNTISLCEATKEDAPFIASVYNQAILAGNCTCDTKTVTSEMREKWICQHAADGYPVYLCLENGMPVGYGYLTAYRQGREAVNHVAEVSYYLDFS
;
A
#
# COMPACT_ATOMS: atom_id res chain seq x y z
N MET A 1 -8.93 14.36 -23.81
CA MET A 1 -7.93 14.54 -24.89
C MET A 1 -6.85 13.48 -24.72
N PHE A 2 -6.23 13.01 -25.80
CA PHE A 2 -5.11 12.05 -25.74
C PHE A 2 -3.87 12.73 -26.32
N THR A 3 -2.78 12.71 -25.56
CA THR A 3 -1.52 13.34 -25.93
C THR A 3 -0.51 12.26 -26.25
N LEU A 4 0.03 12.27 -27.47
CA LEU A 4 1.07 11.33 -27.87
C LEU A 4 2.37 11.62 -27.13
N ILE A 5 3.04 10.56 -26.69
CA ILE A 5 4.40 10.66 -26.16
C ILE A 5 5.34 10.80 -27.36
N ASP A 6 6.26 11.76 -27.30
CA ASP A 6 7.38 11.81 -28.23
C ASP A 6 8.32 10.65 -27.93
N PHE A 7 8.04 9.51 -28.57
CA PHE A 7 8.66 8.24 -28.23
C PHE A 7 10.17 8.25 -28.45
N GLU A 8 10.67 9.01 -29.42
CA GLU A 8 12.10 9.07 -29.72
C GLU A 8 12.90 9.79 -28.64
N ASN A 9 12.30 10.81 -28.00
CA ASN A 9 12.93 11.59 -26.94
C ASN A 9 12.41 11.24 -25.54
N TRP A 10 11.61 10.19 -25.40
CA TRP A 10 11.05 9.81 -24.11
C TRP A 10 12.13 9.18 -23.22
N GLU A 11 12.36 9.77 -22.05
CA GLU A 11 13.37 9.30 -21.07
C GLU A 11 13.21 7.81 -20.71
N ARG A 12 11.98 7.29 -20.76
CA ARG A 12 11.67 5.89 -20.44
C ARG A 12 11.54 4.97 -21.67
N LYS A 13 11.94 5.42 -22.87
CA LYS A 13 11.85 4.64 -24.12
C LYS A 13 12.45 3.24 -23.98
N GLU A 14 13.69 3.14 -23.47
CA GLU A 14 14.39 1.85 -23.32
C GLU A 14 13.65 0.93 -22.34
N HIS A 15 13.26 1.44 -21.18
CA HIS A 15 12.51 0.71 -20.15
C HIS A 15 11.17 0.22 -20.68
N TYR A 16 10.43 1.07 -21.41
CA TYR A 16 9.18 0.70 -22.04
C TYR A 16 9.38 -0.42 -23.04
N LEU A 17 10.36 -0.31 -23.96
CA LEU A 17 10.63 -1.36 -24.95
C LEU A 17 10.95 -2.69 -24.27
N HIS A 18 11.79 -2.68 -23.23
CA HIS A 18 12.14 -3.89 -22.48
C HIS A 18 10.91 -4.53 -21.81
N PHE A 19 10.19 -3.77 -20.99
CA PHE A 19 9.05 -4.28 -20.23
C PHE A 19 7.77 -4.42 -21.05
N TYR A 20 7.76 -4.00 -22.31
CA TYR A 20 6.63 -4.19 -23.21
C TYR A 20 6.89 -5.30 -24.24
N ASN A 21 8.12 -5.46 -24.75
CA ASN A 21 8.42 -6.43 -25.79
C ASN A 21 9.15 -7.67 -25.27
N ASP A 22 10.13 -7.51 -24.37
CA ASP A 22 11.02 -8.60 -23.98
C ASP A 22 10.54 -9.32 -22.71
N VAL A 23 10.23 -8.54 -21.68
CA VAL A 23 9.81 -9.04 -20.36
C VAL A 23 8.49 -8.37 -19.99
N ARG A 24 7.46 -8.65 -20.78
CA ARG A 24 6.12 -8.11 -20.58
C ARG A 24 5.55 -8.51 -19.22
N CYS A 25 5.46 -7.55 -18.29
CA CYS A 25 5.03 -7.85 -16.93
C CYS A 25 4.19 -6.73 -16.29
N SER A 26 3.28 -7.15 -15.42
CA SER A 26 2.64 -6.31 -14.42
C SER A 26 3.05 -6.80 -13.04
N TYR A 27 2.94 -5.92 -12.05
CA TYR A 27 3.16 -6.28 -10.66
C TYR A 27 2.10 -5.63 -9.78
N SER A 28 1.90 -6.22 -8.60
CA SER A 28 0.96 -5.71 -7.59
C SER A 28 1.72 -5.38 -6.32
N THR A 29 1.31 -4.30 -5.66
CA THR A 29 1.69 -4.01 -4.27
C THR A 29 0.43 -3.83 -3.44
N CYS A 30 0.51 -4.13 -2.14
CA CYS A 30 -0.55 -3.90 -1.18
C CYS A 30 -0.05 -2.98 -0.08
N VAL A 31 -0.82 -1.94 0.20
CA VAL A 31 -0.56 -1.00 1.28
C VAL A 31 -1.81 -0.79 2.11
N ASN A 32 -1.62 -0.47 3.39
CA ASN A 32 -2.71 0.00 4.23
C ASN A 32 -2.70 1.53 4.22
N ILE A 33 -3.73 2.13 3.65
CA ILE A 33 -3.90 3.59 3.60
C ILE A 33 -4.69 4.05 4.82
N ASP A 34 -4.24 5.13 5.47
CA ASP A 34 -4.95 5.75 6.58
C ASP A 34 -6.12 6.57 6.03
N ILE A 35 -7.34 6.09 6.29
CA ILE A 35 -8.61 6.68 5.84
C ILE A 35 -9.36 7.37 6.99
N SER A 36 -8.68 7.70 8.09
CA SER A 36 -9.31 8.31 9.26
C SER A 36 -10.03 9.63 8.92
N ASN A 37 -9.48 10.41 7.99
CA ASN A 37 -10.08 11.65 7.48
C ASN A 37 -11.33 11.45 6.61
N LEU A 38 -11.65 10.21 6.23
CA LEU A 38 -12.88 9.88 5.48
C LEU A 38 -14.01 9.42 6.39
N ASN A 39 -13.86 9.58 7.71
CA ASN A 39 -14.90 9.20 8.66
C ASN A 39 -16.20 9.99 8.38
N GLY A 40 -17.35 9.30 8.47
CA GLY A 40 -18.66 9.87 8.13
C GLY A 40 -18.96 9.97 6.63
N GLN A 41 -18.00 9.70 5.74
CA GLN A 41 -18.22 9.67 4.30
C GLN A 41 -18.67 8.29 3.81
N ARG A 42 -19.34 8.25 2.64
CA ARG A 42 -19.52 7.01 1.90
C ARG A 42 -18.16 6.58 1.33
N LEU A 43 -17.54 5.59 1.99
CA LEU A 43 -16.14 5.21 1.72
C LEU A 43 -15.85 4.91 0.25
N TYR A 44 -16.67 4.10 -0.41
CA TYR A 44 -16.39 3.67 -1.78
C TYR A 44 -16.39 4.83 -2.81
N PRO A 45 -17.44 5.67 -2.92
CA PRO A 45 -17.37 6.83 -3.82
C PRO A 45 -16.32 7.87 -3.42
N ALA A 46 -16.03 8.06 -2.12
CA ALA A 46 -14.94 8.93 -1.68
C ALA A 46 -13.58 8.43 -2.21
N MET A 47 -13.29 7.14 -2.06
CA MET A 47 -12.06 6.54 -2.56
C MET A 47 -12.00 6.54 -4.09
N LEU A 48 -13.10 6.25 -4.80
CA LEU A 48 -13.14 6.34 -6.26
C LEU A 48 -12.78 7.74 -6.75
N TRP A 49 -13.31 8.78 -6.09
CA TRP A 49 -13.02 10.17 -6.42
C TRP A 49 -11.55 10.53 -6.16
N LEU A 50 -11.02 10.14 -4.99
CA LEU A 50 -9.63 10.40 -4.58
C LEU A 50 -8.61 9.66 -5.45
N LEU A 51 -8.86 8.38 -5.78
CA LEU A 51 -8.04 7.61 -6.72
C LEU A 51 -8.04 8.29 -8.09
N THR A 52 -9.21 8.67 -8.60
CA THR A 52 -9.31 9.34 -9.91
C THR A 52 -8.57 10.68 -9.92
N GLN A 53 -8.71 11.49 -8.86
CA GLN A 53 -7.99 12.75 -8.73
C GLN A 53 -6.47 12.55 -8.71
N THR A 54 -6.00 11.52 -8.00
CA THR A 54 -4.57 11.17 -7.92
C THR A 54 -4.03 10.72 -9.29
N ILE A 55 -4.75 9.84 -9.98
CA ILE A 55 -4.40 9.38 -11.33
C ILE A 55 -4.34 10.54 -12.32
N ASN A 56 -5.28 11.50 -12.23
CA ASN A 56 -5.33 12.66 -13.12
C ASN A 56 -4.13 13.62 -12.98
N GLU A 57 -3.36 13.50 -11.89
CA GLU A 57 -2.12 14.27 -11.68
C GLU A 57 -0.86 13.51 -12.16
N MET A 58 -0.99 12.25 -12.59
CA MET A 58 0.14 11.38 -12.92
C MET A 58 0.00 10.81 -14.35
N PRO A 59 0.78 11.28 -15.34
CA PRO A 59 0.73 10.78 -16.71
C PRO A 59 0.94 9.26 -16.84
N GLU A 60 1.78 8.67 -15.98
CA GLU A 60 2.13 7.24 -16.00
C GLU A 60 0.90 6.35 -15.77
N PHE A 61 0.03 6.75 -14.83
CA PHE A 61 -1.23 6.07 -14.50
C PHE A 61 -2.34 6.30 -15.54
N ARG A 62 -2.06 7.09 -16.58
CA ARG A 62 -3.00 7.43 -17.66
C ARG A 62 -2.45 7.09 -19.03
N THR A 63 -1.29 6.46 -19.07
CA THR A 63 -0.62 6.07 -20.30
C THR A 63 -1.31 4.83 -20.87
N ALA A 64 -1.60 4.87 -22.17
CA ALA A 64 -2.23 3.79 -22.90
C ALA A 64 -1.60 3.67 -24.29
N LEU A 65 -1.57 2.45 -24.83
CA LEU A 65 -1.28 2.21 -26.23
C LEU A 65 -2.60 2.23 -27.00
N THR A 66 -2.70 3.11 -27.99
CA THR A 66 -3.89 3.23 -28.85
C THR A 66 -3.50 3.05 -30.31
N GLU A 67 -4.47 3.01 -31.21
CA GLU A 67 -4.22 3.01 -32.66
C GLU A 67 -3.41 4.23 -33.13
N LYS A 68 -3.46 5.35 -32.39
CA LYS A 68 -2.67 6.55 -32.68
C LYS A 68 -1.22 6.46 -32.21
N GLY A 69 -0.89 5.43 -31.43
CA GLY A 69 0.40 5.26 -30.77
C GLY A 69 0.31 5.36 -29.24
N LEU A 70 1.49 5.34 -28.62
CA LEU A 70 1.68 5.45 -27.18
C LEU A 70 1.46 6.90 -26.74
N GLY A 71 0.67 7.09 -25.69
CA GLY A 71 0.35 8.42 -25.17
C GLY A 71 -0.41 8.33 -23.86
N TYR A 72 -0.85 9.47 -23.34
CA TYR A 72 -1.62 9.53 -22.10
C TYR A 72 -2.90 10.36 -22.24
N TYR A 73 -3.93 9.96 -21.51
CA TYR A 73 -5.19 10.70 -21.46
C TYR A 73 -5.07 11.92 -20.55
N SER A 74 -5.72 13.03 -20.94
CA SER A 74 -5.77 14.27 -20.15
C SER A 74 -6.65 14.17 -18.90
N GLU A 75 -7.56 13.20 -18.87
CA GLU A 75 -8.48 12.94 -17.77
C GLU A 75 -8.89 11.46 -17.82
N MET A 76 -9.11 10.86 -16.66
CA MET A 76 -9.60 9.50 -16.48
C MET A 76 -10.94 9.48 -15.75
N HIS A 77 -11.66 8.38 -15.91
CA HIS A 77 -12.92 8.10 -15.22
C HIS A 77 -12.83 6.76 -14.47
N PRO A 78 -13.40 6.64 -13.26
CA PRO A 78 -13.43 5.38 -12.55
C PRO A 78 -14.46 4.44 -13.19
N ALA A 79 -14.03 3.22 -13.50
CA ALA A 79 -14.90 2.08 -13.74
C ALA A 79 -14.84 1.15 -12.53
N TYR A 80 -15.99 0.80 -11.97
CA TYR A 80 -16.06 0.19 -10.65
C TYR A 80 -17.15 -0.86 -10.52
N THR A 81 -16.95 -1.78 -9.58
CA THR A 81 -17.88 -2.89 -9.31
C THR A 81 -19.03 -2.47 -8.40
N ILE A 82 -20.25 -2.89 -8.73
CA ILE A 82 -21.43 -2.87 -7.84
C ILE A 82 -21.91 -4.30 -7.62
N PHE A 83 -22.35 -4.63 -6.40
CA PHE A 83 -22.72 -6.00 -6.02
C PHE A 83 -24.24 -6.18 -6.04
N ASN A 84 -24.71 -7.20 -6.76
CA ASN A 84 -26.11 -7.61 -6.77
C ASN A 84 -26.38 -8.54 -5.58
N GLN A 85 -27.12 -8.06 -4.58
CA GLN A 85 -27.36 -8.81 -3.34
C GLN A 85 -28.22 -10.06 -3.52
N GLU A 86 -29.13 -10.09 -4.50
CA GLU A 86 -30.01 -11.23 -4.74
C GLU A 86 -29.27 -12.35 -5.46
N GLN A 87 -28.54 -12.01 -6.52
CA GLN A 87 -27.85 -12.98 -7.36
C GLN A 87 -26.46 -13.36 -6.86
N LYS A 88 -25.91 -12.62 -5.89
CA LYS A 88 -24.54 -12.75 -5.39
C LYS A 88 -23.48 -12.64 -6.50
N THR A 89 -23.78 -11.86 -7.53
CA THR A 89 -22.90 -11.50 -8.65
C THR A 89 -22.52 -10.03 -8.58
N PHE A 90 -21.66 -9.57 -9.49
CA PHE A 90 -21.32 -8.14 -9.61
C PHE A 90 -21.48 -7.64 -11.04
N SER A 91 -21.67 -6.33 -11.17
CA SER A 91 -21.64 -5.59 -12.43
C SER A 91 -20.50 -4.58 -12.41
N GLY A 92 -19.85 -4.35 -13.54
CA GLY A 92 -18.96 -3.22 -13.79
C GLY A 92 -19.75 -2.04 -14.37
N ILE A 93 -19.73 -0.90 -13.69
CA ILE A 93 -20.25 0.37 -14.19
C ILE A 93 -19.16 1.44 -14.14
N TRP A 94 -19.45 2.65 -14.56
CA TRP A 94 -18.51 3.77 -14.53
C TRP A 94 -19.27 5.06 -14.24
N THR A 95 -18.60 6.07 -13.72
CA THR A 95 -19.15 7.42 -13.53
C THR A 95 -18.18 8.44 -14.06
N ALA A 96 -18.68 9.42 -14.83
CA ALA A 96 -17.85 10.50 -15.32
C ALA A 96 -17.21 11.26 -14.15
N TYR A 97 -15.89 11.47 -14.22
CA TYR A 97 -15.17 12.22 -13.21
C TYR A 97 -15.65 13.67 -13.17
N LYS A 98 -15.74 14.23 -11.97
CA LYS A 98 -15.99 15.65 -11.72
C LYS A 98 -15.07 16.11 -10.61
N SER A 99 -14.39 17.25 -10.84
CA SER A 99 -13.47 17.82 -9.85
C SER A 99 -14.16 18.26 -8.56
N ASN A 100 -15.46 18.59 -8.60
CA ASN A 100 -16.25 18.81 -7.39
C ASN A 100 -16.77 17.47 -6.85
N TYR A 101 -16.38 17.13 -5.61
CA TYR A 101 -16.74 15.85 -4.98
C TYR A 101 -18.26 15.66 -4.87
N THR A 102 -19.00 16.68 -4.42
CA THR A 102 -20.47 16.59 -4.28
C THR A 102 -21.14 16.28 -5.62
N ALA A 103 -20.71 16.94 -6.70
CA ALA A 103 -21.23 16.69 -8.04
C ALA A 103 -20.87 15.29 -8.56
N PHE A 104 -19.67 14.78 -8.25
CA PHE A 104 -19.28 13.40 -8.53
C PHE A 104 -20.15 12.41 -7.75
N LEU A 105 -20.30 12.61 -6.44
CA LEU A 105 -21.08 11.75 -5.56
C LEU A 105 -22.53 11.64 -6.02
N SER A 106 -23.17 12.76 -6.36
CA SER A 106 -24.55 12.73 -6.90
C SER A 106 -24.66 11.96 -8.21
N SER A 107 -23.64 12.04 -9.08
CA SER A 107 -23.62 11.31 -10.36
C SER A 107 -23.42 9.80 -10.13
N TYR A 108 -22.51 9.46 -9.23
CA TYR A 108 -22.27 8.08 -8.78
C TYR A 108 -23.54 7.47 -8.19
N GLU A 109 -24.25 8.21 -7.34
CA GLU A 109 -25.50 7.75 -6.73
C GLU A 109 -26.60 7.47 -7.75
N ALA A 110 -26.75 8.36 -8.73
CA ALA A 110 -27.69 8.15 -9.83
C ALA A 110 -27.34 6.91 -10.66
N ASP A 111 -26.05 6.70 -10.96
CA ASP A 111 -25.59 5.52 -11.69
C ASP A 111 -25.83 4.23 -10.89
N VAL A 112 -25.46 4.18 -9.61
CA VAL A 112 -25.68 3.00 -8.75
C VAL A 112 -27.16 2.70 -8.60
N ALA A 113 -28.00 3.70 -8.35
CA ALA A 113 -29.45 3.52 -8.24
C ALA A 113 -30.04 2.92 -9.52
N LYS A 114 -29.55 3.36 -10.69
CA LYS A 114 -30.03 2.89 -11.99
C LYS A 114 -29.60 1.45 -12.31
N TYR A 115 -28.42 1.01 -11.90
CA TYR A 115 -27.82 -0.24 -12.39
C TYR A 115 -27.61 -1.34 -11.33
N SER A 116 -27.78 -1.05 -10.03
CA SER A 116 -27.53 -2.01 -8.92
C SER A 116 -28.36 -3.30 -8.95
N SER A 117 -29.56 -3.27 -9.54
CA SER A 117 -30.41 -4.45 -9.71
C SER A 117 -30.13 -5.24 -10.99
N SER A 118 -29.18 -4.81 -11.81
CA SER A 118 -28.89 -5.51 -13.05
C SER A 118 -28.27 -6.88 -12.80
N GLY A 119 -28.66 -7.88 -13.59
CA GLY A 119 -28.00 -9.18 -13.67
C GLY A 119 -26.96 -9.27 -14.79
N LYS A 120 -26.65 -8.16 -15.47
CA LYS A 120 -25.66 -8.10 -16.56
C LYS A 120 -24.29 -7.70 -16.01
N TYR A 121 -23.22 -8.19 -16.64
CA TYR A 121 -21.85 -7.81 -16.30
C TYR A 121 -21.57 -6.32 -16.54
N ALA A 122 -21.90 -5.78 -17.71
CA ALA A 122 -21.67 -4.38 -18.07
C ALA A 122 -23.01 -3.70 -18.46
N PRO A 123 -23.85 -3.33 -17.47
CA PRO A 123 -25.20 -2.83 -17.75
C PRO A 123 -25.24 -1.37 -18.20
N LYS A 124 -24.22 -0.57 -17.84
CA LYS A 124 -24.09 0.81 -18.29
C LYS A 124 -23.33 0.82 -19.63
N PRO A 125 -23.94 1.30 -20.72
CA PRO A 125 -23.28 1.32 -22.03
C PRO A 125 -22.17 2.37 -22.07
N GLU A 126 -21.42 2.37 -23.18
CA GLU A 126 -20.48 3.45 -23.55
C GLU A 126 -19.41 3.74 -22.49
N ARG A 127 -18.83 2.69 -21.91
CA ARG A 127 -17.66 2.84 -21.03
C ARG A 127 -16.55 3.62 -21.77
N PRO A 128 -16.07 4.76 -21.22
CA PRO A 128 -15.02 5.54 -21.86
C PRO A 128 -13.71 4.76 -21.94
N VAL A 129 -12.97 4.93 -23.03
CA VAL A 129 -11.64 4.31 -23.23
C VAL A 129 -10.60 4.82 -22.24
N ASN A 130 -10.79 6.03 -21.71
CA ASN A 130 -10.01 6.65 -20.65
C ASN A 130 -10.60 6.32 -19.27
N SER A 131 -10.83 5.04 -19.00
CA SER A 131 -11.30 4.57 -17.68
C SER A 131 -10.40 3.48 -17.11
N PHE A 132 -10.26 3.48 -15.78
CA PHE A 132 -9.44 2.51 -15.06
C PHE A 132 -10.32 1.68 -14.13
N ASP A 133 -9.92 0.42 -13.89
CA ASP A 133 -10.72 -0.53 -13.13
C ASP A 133 -10.46 -0.41 -11.62
N THR A 134 -11.53 -0.37 -10.85
CA THR A 134 -11.51 -0.36 -9.39
C THR A 134 -12.52 -1.36 -8.83
N SER A 135 -12.15 -2.12 -7.82
CA SER A 135 -13.07 -3.01 -7.12
C SER A 135 -12.96 -2.84 -5.60
N MET A 136 -13.96 -3.35 -4.89
CA MET A 136 -13.95 -3.42 -3.43
C MET A 136 -14.46 -4.78 -2.98
N ILE A 137 -13.73 -5.37 -2.03
CA ILE A 137 -14.04 -6.63 -1.37
C ILE A 137 -14.32 -6.30 0.11
N PRO A 138 -15.55 -5.85 0.45
CA PRO A 138 -15.84 -5.31 1.78
C PRO A 138 -15.97 -6.39 2.86
N TRP A 139 -15.84 -7.67 2.51
CA TRP A 139 -16.10 -8.79 3.42
C TRP A 139 -14.90 -9.17 4.29
N PHE A 140 -13.67 -8.94 3.82
CA PHE A 140 -12.45 -9.25 4.56
C PHE A 140 -11.33 -8.24 4.29
N SER A 141 -10.46 -8.06 5.28
CA SER A 141 -9.23 -7.29 5.14
C SER A 141 -8.15 -8.21 4.61
N PHE A 142 -7.36 -7.75 3.64
CA PHE A 142 -6.25 -8.51 3.07
C PHE A 142 -4.91 -7.83 3.36
N THR A 143 -3.85 -8.62 3.46
CA THR A 143 -2.46 -8.14 3.50
C THR A 143 -1.79 -8.26 2.12
N ALA A 144 -2.30 -9.16 1.27
CA ALA A 144 -1.87 -9.34 -0.10
C ALA A 144 -3.07 -9.61 -1.01
N PHE A 145 -3.02 -9.04 -2.21
CA PHE A 145 -3.99 -9.26 -3.28
C PHE A 145 -3.29 -9.04 -4.62
N ASN A 146 -3.52 -9.94 -5.56
CA ASN A 146 -2.94 -9.89 -6.90
C ASN A 146 -3.98 -10.37 -7.91
N LEU A 147 -4.06 -9.68 -9.04
CA LEU A 147 -4.86 -10.12 -10.18
C LEU A 147 -3.93 -10.67 -11.25
N GLN A 148 -4.23 -11.89 -11.68
CA GLN A 148 -3.60 -12.49 -12.84
C GLN A 148 -4.46 -12.18 -14.06
N VAL A 149 -4.18 -11.06 -14.71
CA VAL A 149 -4.90 -10.64 -15.92
C VAL A 149 -4.31 -11.39 -17.12
N PHE A 150 -5.03 -12.40 -17.58
CA PHE A 150 -4.67 -13.11 -18.79
C PHE A 150 -5.12 -12.30 -20.02
N GLY A 151 -4.18 -11.93 -20.87
CA GLY A 151 -4.41 -11.15 -22.08
C GLY A 151 -3.15 -11.08 -22.92
N ASP A 152 -3.15 -10.23 -23.94
CA ASP A 152 -1.93 -9.94 -24.72
C ASP A 152 -0.90 -9.10 -23.91
N GLY A 153 -1.26 -8.67 -22.70
CA GLY A 153 -0.44 -7.83 -21.83
C GLY A 153 -0.30 -6.38 -22.34
N SER A 154 -1.19 -5.92 -23.21
CA SER A 154 -1.21 -4.54 -23.70
C SER A 154 -1.96 -3.57 -22.79
N TYR A 155 -2.64 -4.06 -21.74
CA TYR A 155 -3.38 -3.24 -20.79
C TYR A 155 -2.42 -2.50 -19.84
N LEU A 156 -2.21 -1.21 -20.10
CA LEU A 156 -1.26 -0.37 -19.37
C LEU A 156 -1.86 0.38 -18.18
N LEU A 157 -3.18 0.54 -18.15
CA LEU A 157 -3.88 1.30 -17.11
C LEU A 157 -3.84 0.59 -15.76
N PRO A 158 -3.89 1.34 -14.65
CA PRO A 158 -3.84 0.75 -13.31
C PRO A 158 -5.14 0.01 -12.97
N ILE A 159 -5.03 -1.01 -12.12
CA ILE A 159 -6.17 -1.68 -11.49
C ILE A 159 -6.04 -1.54 -9.97
N PHE A 160 -7.12 -1.12 -9.33
CA PHE A 160 -7.19 -0.97 -7.87
C PHE A 160 -8.16 -1.97 -7.25
N THR A 161 -7.80 -2.50 -6.10
CA THR A 161 -8.74 -3.30 -5.28
C THR A 161 -8.63 -2.87 -3.84
N MET A 162 -9.78 -2.55 -3.23
CA MET A 162 -9.86 -2.18 -1.81
C MET A 162 -10.44 -3.33 -0.98
N GLY A 163 -9.90 -3.55 0.21
CA GLY A 163 -10.41 -4.54 1.17
C GLY A 163 -11.44 -3.98 2.14
N LYS A 164 -11.76 -4.76 3.17
CA LYS A 164 -12.50 -4.28 4.34
C LYS A 164 -11.60 -3.38 5.19
N ALA A 165 -12.09 -2.19 5.52
CA ALA A 165 -11.42 -1.30 6.47
C ALA A 165 -11.37 -1.92 7.88
N PHE A 166 -10.31 -1.62 8.62
CA PHE A 166 -10.09 -2.11 9.99
C PHE A 166 -9.48 -1.01 10.87
N ASP A 167 -9.65 -1.15 12.18
CA ASP A 167 -9.07 -0.21 13.15
C ASP A 167 -7.65 -0.67 13.52
N ALA A 168 -6.71 0.27 13.55
CA ALA A 168 -5.33 0.08 13.96
C ALA A 168 -4.96 1.18 14.97
N GLY A 169 -5.18 0.90 16.25
CA GLY A 169 -5.07 1.91 17.30
C GLY A 169 -6.12 3.02 17.10
N THR A 170 -5.68 4.27 16.98
CA THR A 170 -6.56 5.43 16.72
C THR A 170 -6.88 5.65 15.24
N LYS A 171 -6.26 4.87 14.36
CA LYS A 171 -6.39 5.03 12.91
C LYS A 171 -7.37 4.04 12.32
N LYS A 172 -8.07 4.49 11.28
CA LYS A 172 -8.85 3.60 10.41
C LYS A 172 -8.05 3.32 9.15
N MET A 173 -7.70 2.06 8.93
CA MET A 173 -6.85 1.62 7.83
C MET A 173 -7.66 0.91 6.76
N LEU A 174 -7.29 1.09 5.49
CA LEU A 174 -7.89 0.44 4.33
C LEU A 174 -6.81 -0.31 3.52
N PRO A 175 -6.91 -1.64 3.38
CA PRO A 175 -6.10 -2.37 2.42
C PRO A 175 -6.38 -1.89 0.99
N LEU A 176 -5.33 -1.48 0.30
CA LEU A 176 -5.36 -1.05 -1.10
C LEU A 176 -4.31 -1.84 -1.88
N ALA A 177 -4.78 -2.66 -2.81
CA ALA A 177 -3.95 -3.28 -3.82
C ALA A 177 -3.87 -2.38 -5.05
N ILE A 178 -2.65 -2.18 -5.55
CA ILE A 178 -2.34 -1.38 -6.73
C ILE A 178 -1.62 -2.30 -7.71
N GLN A 179 -2.25 -2.57 -8.85
CA GLN A 179 -1.60 -3.27 -9.96
C GLN A 179 -1.31 -2.30 -11.09
N VAL A 180 -0.07 -2.35 -11.60
CA VAL A 180 0.39 -1.53 -12.71
C VAL A 180 1.22 -2.34 -13.69
N HIS A 181 1.30 -1.87 -14.93
CA HIS A 181 2.16 -2.45 -15.95
C HIS A 181 3.56 -1.81 -15.90
N HIS A 182 4.62 -2.63 -15.86
CA HIS A 182 5.97 -2.13 -15.57
C HIS A 182 6.50 -1.20 -16.68
N ALA A 183 6.08 -1.43 -17.93
CA ALA A 183 6.41 -0.56 -19.07
C ALA A 183 6.04 0.92 -18.85
N VAL A 184 5.01 1.22 -18.04
CA VAL A 184 4.57 2.60 -17.78
C VAL A 184 4.72 3.03 -16.33
N CYS A 185 4.82 2.10 -15.38
CA CYS A 185 5.02 2.43 -13.97
C CYS A 185 6.13 1.58 -13.35
N ASP A 186 7.19 2.24 -12.89
CA ASP A 186 8.19 1.66 -11.97
C ASP A 186 7.77 1.82 -10.50
N GLY A 187 8.48 1.14 -9.59
CA GLY A 187 8.23 1.22 -8.14
C GLY A 187 8.22 2.66 -7.59
N TYR A 188 9.06 3.54 -8.14
CA TYR A 188 9.07 4.97 -7.80
C TYR A 188 7.71 5.65 -8.05
N HIS A 189 7.08 5.40 -9.19
CA HIS A 189 5.79 6.00 -9.55
C HIS A 189 4.68 5.52 -8.61
N VAL A 190 4.70 4.25 -8.22
CA VAL A 190 3.75 3.70 -7.25
C VAL A 190 3.96 4.30 -5.86
N GLY A 191 5.21 4.48 -5.41
CA GLY A 191 5.51 5.18 -4.16
C GLY A 191 4.98 6.61 -4.14
N ARG A 192 5.23 7.38 -5.21
CA ARG A 192 4.71 8.74 -5.38
C ARG A 192 3.18 8.80 -5.41
N PHE A 193 2.54 7.82 -6.05
CA PHE A 193 1.08 7.70 -6.06
C PHE A 193 0.53 7.51 -4.65
N ILE A 194 1.12 6.62 -3.86
CA ILE A 194 0.69 6.34 -2.49
C ILE A 194 0.81 7.60 -1.60
N GLU A 195 1.95 8.30 -1.67
CA GLU A 195 2.17 9.55 -0.94
C GLU A 195 1.14 10.62 -1.32
N LEU A 196 0.89 10.78 -2.63
CA LEU A 196 -0.05 11.77 -3.14
C LEU A 196 -1.50 11.43 -2.73
N LEU A 197 -1.89 10.17 -2.83
CA LEU A 197 -3.19 9.68 -2.39
C LEU A 197 -3.39 9.92 -0.89
N GLN A 198 -2.39 9.56 -0.06
CA GLN A 198 -2.45 9.77 1.38
C GLN A 198 -2.57 11.26 1.73
N LYS A 199 -1.82 12.14 1.04
CA LYS A 199 -1.92 13.60 1.21
C LYS A 199 -3.32 14.11 0.86
N LYS A 200 -3.92 13.61 -0.22
CA LYS A 200 -5.29 13.97 -0.66
C LYS A 200 -6.35 13.48 0.32
N ILE A 201 -6.18 12.30 0.92
CA ILE A 201 -7.06 11.80 1.97
C ILE A 201 -6.97 12.68 3.22
N ILE A 202 -5.76 13.02 3.67
CA ILE A 202 -5.56 13.90 4.83
C ILE A 202 -6.19 15.27 4.59
N GLY A 203 -6.00 15.82 3.39
CA GLY A 203 -6.58 17.11 2.97
C GLY A 203 -8.04 17.03 2.52
N PHE A 204 -8.71 15.88 2.66
CA PHE A 204 -10.11 15.74 2.29
C PHE A 204 -10.99 16.46 3.32
N ASP A 205 -11.40 17.68 2.96
CA ASP A 205 -12.45 18.39 3.67
C ASP A 205 -13.76 18.28 2.87
N SER A 206 -14.77 17.65 3.45
CA SER A 206 -16.11 17.57 2.85
C SER A 206 -16.81 18.93 2.79
N GLY A 207 -16.25 19.97 3.42
CA GLY A 207 -16.74 21.34 3.48
C GLY A 207 -16.39 22.22 2.28
N PHE A 208 -16.47 21.75 1.03
CA PHE A 208 -16.40 22.65 -0.13
C PHE A 208 -17.73 23.40 -0.32
N ASN A 209 -17.99 24.35 0.58
CA ASN A 209 -18.92 25.47 0.43
C ASN A 209 -18.34 26.70 1.16
N SER A 210 -17.29 27.30 0.62
CA SER A 210 -17.04 28.75 0.60
C SER A 210 -15.65 29.05 0.01
N THR A 211 -15.56 30.20 -0.65
CA THR A 211 -14.43 30.77 -1.41
C THR A 211 -13.09 30.82 -0.66
N PRO A 212 -11.96 30.92 -1.38
CA PRO A 212 -10.63 30.69 -0.82
C PRO A 212 -10.22 31.84 0.13
N SER A 213 -9.67 31.47 1.29
CA SER A 213 -8.80 32.35 2.05
C SER A 213 -7.40 31.75 2.08
N ASP A 214 -6.45 32.60 1.72
CA ASP A 214 -5.03 32.43 1.63
C ASP A 214 -4.43 32.00 2.98
N THR A 215 -3.44 31.11 2.99
CA THR A 215 -2.36 31.15 3.99
C THR A 215 -1.23 30.19 3.60
N SER A 216 -0.10 30.79 3.27
CA SER A 216 1.21 30.15 3.16
C SER A 216 1.71 29.62 4.51
N ALA A 217 2.27 28.41 4.54
CA ALA A 217 3.25 28.03 5.56
C ALA A 217 4.30 27.08 4.97
N THR A 218 5.53 27.59 4.92
CA THR A 218 6.79 26.94 4.56
C THR A 218 7.14 25.76 5.47
N VAL A 219 7.54 24.63 4.90
CA VAL A 219 8.21 23.52 5.62
C VAL A 219 9.70 23.55 5.31
N LYS A 220 10.53 23.80 6.32
CA LYS A 220 11.99 23.62 6.27
C LYS A 220 12.33 22.20 6.70
N GLY A 221 13.06 21.48 5.85
CA GLY A 221 13.65 20.19 6.20
C GLY A 221 14.83 20.34 7.16
N ARG A 222 15.10 19.28 7.93
CA ARG A 222 16.39 19.05 8.57
C ARG A 222 16.76 17.57 8.46
N MET A 223 17.86 17.32 7.76
CA MET A 223 18.67 16.12 7.90
C MET A 223 19.36 16.14 9.27
N TYR A 224 19.54 14.96 9.87
CA TYR A 224 20.50 14.77 10.96
C TYR A 224 21.40 13.57 10.64
N GLU A 225 22.71 13.83 10.70
CA GLU A 225 23.78 12.83 10.73
C GLU A 225 23.81 12.12 12.09
N MET A 226 24.29 10.87 12.06
CA MET A 226 24.41 9.97 13.21
C MET A 226 25.85 9.90 13.70
N THR A 227 26.07 10.05 15.01
CA THR A 227 27.21 9.41 15.71
C THR A 227 26.86 9.04 17.16
N ASP A 228 27.15 7.77 17.47
CA ASP A 228 27.46 7.08 18.73
C ASP A 228 26.53 7.03 19.97
N LYS A 229 26.08 5.78 20.20
CA LYS A 229 25.76 5.08 21.48
C LYS A 229 24.82 5.79 22.47
N ALA A 230 23.54 5.76 22.14
CA ALA A 230 22.43 5.91 23.09
C ALA A 230 21.31 4.90 22.72
N PRO A 231 20.46 4.43 23.67
CA PRO A 231 19.27 3.67 23.33
C PRO A 231 18.41 4.46 22.32
N TRP A 232 17.88 3.75 21.33
CA TRP A 232 17.00 4.34 20.33
C TRP A 232 15.64 4.58 20.97
N VAL A 233 15.47 5.75 21.56
CA VAL A 233 14.21 6.16 22.18
C VAL A 233 13.35 6.80 21.11
N PHE A 234 12.22 6.17 20.80
CA PHE A 234 11.18 6.77 19.97
C PHE A 234 10.25 7.54 20.90
N SER A 235 10.48 8.85 21.04
CA SER A 235 9.52 9.73 21.69
C SER A 235 8.35 10.00 20.74
N ASP A 236 7.13 9.76 21.21
CA ASP A 236 5.92 10.19 20.51
C ASP A 236 5.99 11.70 20.21
N MET A 237 5.82 12.06 18.93
CA MET A 237 5.71 13.46 18.47
C MET A 237 4.32 14.05 18.76
N SER A 238 3.40 13.25 19.29
CA SER A 238 2.15 13.69 19.90
C SER A 238 2.42 13.97 21.38
N GLY A 239 2.13 15.17 21.86
CA GLY A 239 2.41 15.61 23.23
C GLY A 239 1.59 14.91 24.33
N ASN A 240 1.42 13.60 24.25
CA ASN A 240 0.79 12.75 25.26
C ASN A 240 1.85 11.81 25.86
N CYS A 241 2.29 12.10 27.08
CA CYS A 241 3.08 11.16 27.86
C CYS A 241 2.22 9.94 28.23
N SER A 242 2.55 8.75 27.73
CA SER A 242 2.65 7.58 28.63
C SER A 242 3.45 6.38 28.13
N ASN A 243 3.67 6.17 26.82
CA ASN A 243 4.35 4.95 26.36
C ASN A 243 5.65 5.26 25.61
N THR A 244 6.79 4.89 26.21
CA THR A 244 8.11 5.05 25.60
C THR A 244 8.53 3.73 24.95
N ILE A 245 8.59 3.69 23.61
CA ILE A 245 9.15 2.55 22.88
C ILE A 245 10.65 2.74 22.72
N SER A 246 11.42 1.71 23.01
CA SER A 246 12.88 1.72 22.80
C SER A 246 13.40 0.36 22.36
N LEU A 247 14.57 0.36 21.72
CA LEU A 247 15.30 -0.85 21.37
C LEU A 247 16.57 -0.97 22.21
N CYS A 248 16.84 -2.17 22.71
CA CYS A 248 18.14 -2.52 23.29
C CYS A 248 18.65 -3.84 22.70
N GLU A 249 19.97 -4.01 22.66
CA GLU A 249 20.58 -5.27 22.24
C GLU A 249 20.27 -6.35 23.29
N ALA A 250 19.82 -7.51 22.82
CA ALA A 250 19.51 -8.66 23.67
C ALA A 250 20.80 -9.34 24.13
N THR A 251 20.77 -9.81 25.37
CA THR A 251 21.84 -10.56 26.02
C THR A 251 21.43 -12.01 26.21
N LYS A 252 22.36 -12.87 26.64
CA LYS A 252 22.04 -14.28 26.94
C LYS A 252 21.00 -14.41 28.05
N GLU A 253 20.93 -13.42 28.95
CA GLU A 253 19.97 -13.35 30.04
C GLU A 253 18.52 -13.19 29.53
N ASP A 254 18.33 -12.71 28.30
CA ASP A 254 17.02 -12.51 27.67
C ASP A 254 16.51 -13.76 26.92
N ALA A 255 17.31 -14.83 26.87
CA ALA A 255 16.96 -16.07 26.19
C ALA A 255 15.64 -16.72 26.67
N PRO A 256 15.26 -16.68 27.97
CA PRO A 256 13.97 -17.21 28.41
C PRO A 256 12.79 -16.46 27.78
N PHE A 257 12.86 -15.13 27.72
CA PHE A 257 11.83 -14.29 27.11
C PHE A 257 11.72 -14.55 25.61
N ILE A 258 12.85 -14.52 24.90
CA ILE A 258 12.91 -14.78 23.46
C ILE A 258 12.37 -16.18 23.12
N ALA A 259 12.72 -17.20 23.91
CA ALA A 259 12.21 -18.55 23.72
C ALA A 259 10.69 -18.62 23.94
N SER A 260 10.17 -17.95 24.97
CA SER A 260 8.72 -17.85 25.22
C SER A 260 7.99 -17.25 24.02
N VAL A 261 8.41 -16.06 23.58
CA VAL A 261 7.79 -15.34 22.45
C VAL A 261 7.90 -16.14 21.15
N TYR A 262 9.05 -16.76 20.86
CA TYR A 262 9.19 -17.59 19.66
C TYR A 262 8.29 -18.83 19.70
N ASN A 263 8.16 -19.47 20.85
CA ASN A 263 7.31 -20.64 21.02
C ASN A 263 5.83 -20.31 20.83
N GLN A 264 5.38 -19.10 21.19
CA GLN A 264 4.03 -18.64 20.83
C GLN A 264 3.83 -18.65 19.30
N ALA A 265 4.80 -18.15 18.54
CA ALA A 265 4.73 -18.14 17.07
C ALA A 265 4.74 -19.55 16.46
N ILE A 266 5.52 -20.49 17.02
CA ILE A 266 5.51 -21.90 16.61
C ILE A 266 4.13 -22.52 16.88
N LEU A 267 3.60 -22.33 18.08
CA LEU A 267 2.33 -22.93 18.51
C LEU A 267 1.12 -22.33 17.79
N ALA A 268 1.16 -21.04 17.45
CA ALA A 268 0.13 -20.39 16.64
C ALA A 268 0.06 -20.96 15.20
N GLY A 269 1.18 -21.47 14.67
CA GLY A 269 1.29 -21.96 13.30
C GLY A 269 1.26 -20.83 12.26
N ASN A 270 1.65 -21.15 11.01
CA ASN A 270 1.67 -20.22 9.85
C ASN A 270 2.57 -18.97 9.95
N CYS A 271 3.25 -18.74 11.08
CA CYS A 271 4.12 -17.58 11.32
C CYS A 271 5.62 -17.90 11.25
N THR A 272 5.97 -19.17 11.46
CA THR A 272 7.34 -19.70 11.34
C THR A 272 7.28 -21.08 10.70
N CYS A 273 8.33 -21.47 9.99
CA CYS A 273 8.46 -22.80 9.40
C CYS A 273 8.96 -23.86 10.41
N ASP A 274 9.19 -23.47 11.67
CA ASP A 274 9.53 -24.38 12.75
C ASP A 274 8.29 -25.07 13.34
N THR A 275 8.44 -26.37 13.64
CA THR A 275 7.37 -27.23 14.15
C THR A 275 7.59 -27.71 15.58
N LYS A 276 8.75 -27.38 16.17
CA LYS A 276 9.15 -27.79 17.52
C LYS A 276 9.55 -26.57 18.32
N THR A 277 9.07 -26.50 19.55
CA THR A 277 9.45 -25.45 20.49
C THR A 277 10.95 -25.50 20.79
N VAL A 278 11.50 -24.33 21.08
CA VAL A 278 12.91 -24.11 21.43
C VAL A 278 13.04 -23.87 22.92
N THR A 279 14.19 -24.27 23.49
CA THR A 279 14.50 -24.01 24.90
C THR A 279 15.26 -22.69 25.08
N SER A 280 15.32 -22.21 26.32
CA SER A 280 16.13 -21.04 26.66
C SER A 280 17.61 -21.26 26.33
N GLU A 281 18.16 -22.46 26.58
CA GLU A 281 19.56 -22.77 26.30
C GLU A 281 19.86 -22.75 24.79
N MET A 282 18.90 -23.15 23.96
CA MET A 282 19.01 -23.04 22.50
C MET A 282 19.06 -21.57 22.09
N ARG A 283 18.24 -20.70 22.70
CA ARG A 283 18.19 -19.28 22.37
C ARG A 283 19.39 -18.50 22.88
N GLU A 284 19.94 -18.86 24.04
CA GLU A 284 21.21 -18.29 24.51
C GLU A 284 22.34 -18.49 23.49
N LYS A 285 22.52 -19.73 23.00
CA LYS A 285 23.54 -20.03 21.98
C LYS A 285 23.27 -19.26 20.69
N TRP A 286 22.01 -19.19 20.29
CA TRP A 286 21.58 -18.51 19.07
C TRP A 286 21.81 -17.00 19.12
N ILE A 287 21.53 -16.33 20.26
CA ILE A 287 21.80 -14.89 20.46
C ILE A 287 23.31 -14.62 20.34
N CYS A 288 24.13 -15.40 21.03
CA CYS A 288 25.58 -15.26 20.97
C CYS A 288 26.13 -15.46 19.55
N GLN A 289 25.59 -16.42 18.80
CA GLN A 289 25.98 -16.67 17.42
C GLN A 289 25.60 -15.50 16.49
N HIS A 290 24.38 -14.98 16.63
CA HIS A 290 23.90 -13.83 15.87
C HIS A 290 24.78 -12.59 16.04
N ALA A 291 25.15 -12.27 17.28
CA ALA A 291 26.07 -11.17 17.57
C ALA A 291 27.46 -11.43 16.95
N ALA A 292 27.98 -12.66 17.05
CA ALA A 292 29.27 -13.04 16.46
C ALA A 292 29.28 -12.95 14.92
N ASP A 293 28.14 -13.22 14.28
CA ASP A 293 27.96 -13.11 12.83
C ASP A 293 27.72 -11.66 12.37
N GLY A 294 27.72 -10.68 13.28
CA GLY A 294 27.51 -9.26 12.99
C GLY A 294 26.04 -8.85 12.88
N TYR A 295 25.11 -9.71 13.30
CA TYR A 295 23.68 -9.47 13.27
C TYR A 295 23.05 -9.61 14.66
N PRO A 296 23.33 -8.67 15.59
CA PRO A 296 22.80 -8.74 16.94
C PRO A 296 21.27 -8.75 16.98
N VAL A 297 20.74 -9.39 18.01
CA VAL A 297 19.31 -9.45 18.30
C VAL A 297 18.95 -8.25 19.16
N TYR A 298 17.81 -7.62 18.90
CA TYR A 298 17.33 -6.47 19.66
C TYR A 298 15.99 -6.78 20.31
N LEU A 299 15.83 -6.45 21.59
CA LEU A 299 14.53 -6.41 22.24
C LEU A 299 13.81 -5.11 21.90
N CYS A 300 12.49 -5.22 21.74
CA CYS A 300 11.58 -4.10 21.75
C CYS A 300 11.04 -3.92 23.16
N LEU A 301 11.26 -2.75 23.75
CA LEU A 301 10.78 -2.39 25.07
C LEU A 301 9.66 -1.37 24.96
N GLU A 302 8.53 -1.64 25.60
CA GLU A 302 7.50 -0.63 25.88
C GLU A 302 7.56 -0.29 27.37
N ASN A 303 7.78 0.99 27.69
CA ASN A 303 7.93 1.45 29.08
C ASN A 303 9.04 0.71 29.86
N GLY A 304 10.10 0.33 29.16
CA GLY A 304 11.22 -0.42 29.73
C GLY A 304 10.97 -1.92 29.91
N MET A 305 9.78 -2.42 29.57
CA MET A 305 9.43 -3.83 29.63
C MET A 305 9.52 -4.47 28.24
N PRO A 306 10.12 -5.67 28.10
CA PRO A 306 10.21 -6.32 26.80
C PRO A 306 8.84 -6.79 26.32
N VAL A 307 8.48 -6.39 25.10
CA VAL A 307 7.21 -6.73 24.43
C VAL A 307 7.43 -7.49 23.11
N GLY A 308 8.68 -7.69 22.73
CA GLY A 308 9.05 -8.44 21.55
C GLY A 308 10.54 -8.33 21.26
N TYR A 309 10.96 -8.87 20.13
CA TYR A 309 12.34 -8.76 19.67
C TYR A 309 12.42 -8.85 18.14
N GLY A 310 13.51 -8.37 17.58
CA GLY A 310 13.80 -8.44 16.15
C GLY A 310 15.29 -8.61 15.89
N TYR A 311 15.62 -9.13 14.73
CA TYR A 311 16.99 -9.39 14.31
C TYR A 311 17.09 -9.40 12.79
N LEU A 312 18.33 -9.27 12.33
CA LEU A 312 18.69 -9.49 10.94
C LEU A 312 19.41 -10.83 10.79
N THR A 313 19.37 -11.41 9.60
CA THR A 313 20.18 -12.58 9.23
C THR A 313 20.70 -12.38 7.82
N ALA A 314 21.91 -12.84 7.51
CA ALA A 314 22.38 -12.88 6.12
C ALA A 314 21.43 -13.72 5.25
N TYR A 315 20.91 -13.17 4.14
CA TYR A 315 19.94 -13.88 3.28
C TYR A 315 20.50 -15.20 2.73
N ARG A 316 21.79 -15.21 2.34
CA ARG A 316 22.55 -16.41 1.98
C ARG A 316 24.01 -16.27 2.38
N GLN A 317 24.34 -16.69 3.60
CA GLN A 317 25.69 -16.60 4.14
C GLN A 317 26.71 -17.27 3.18
N GLY A 318 27.83 -16.58 2.94
CA GLY A 318 28.89 -17.04 2.04
C GLY A 318 28.68 -16.77 0.54
N ARG A 319 27.60 -16.08 0.12
CA ARG A 319 27.36 -15.68 -1.28
C ARG A 319 27.63 -14.19 -1.47
N GLU A 320 28.77 -13.83 -2.07
CA GLU A 320 29.21 -12.44 -2.23
C GLU A 320 28.20 -11.54 -2.95
N ALA A 321 27.54 -12.04 -4.00
CA ALA A 321 26.58 -11.25 -4.79
C ALA A 321 25.35 -10.75 -4.00
N VAL A 322 25.09 -11.32 -2.81
CA VAL A 322 23.96 -10.95 -1.94
C VAL A 322 24.43 -10.64 -0.51
N ASN A 323 25.72 -10.35 -0.31
CA ASN A 323 26.29 -10.06 1.02
C ASN A 323 25.74 -8.76 1.65
N HIS A 324 25.11 -7.89 0.85
CA HIS A 324 24.41 -6.68 1.30
C HIS A 324 22.91 -6.88 1.52
N VAL A 325 22.40 -8.11 1.37
CA VAL A 325 20.99 -8.44 1.56
C VAL A 325 20.84 -9.21 2.88
N ALA A 326 20.01 -8.66 3.76
CA ALA A 326 19.63 -9.31 5.01
C ALA A 326 18.13 -9.65 5.00
N GLU A 327 17.79 -10.75 5.64
CA GLU A 327 16.43 -11.05 6.06
C GLU A 327 16.16 -10.36 7.39
N VAL A 328 14.97 -9.79 7.54
CA VAL A 328 14.50 -9.21 8.80
C VAL A 328 13.44 -10.12 9.40
N SER A 329 13.59 -10.41 10.69
CA SER A 329 12.62 -11.19 11.45
C SER A 329 12.30 -10.46 12.74
N TYR A 330 11.03 -10.49 13.15
CA TYR A 330 10.60 -9.94 14.43
C TYR A 330 9.42 -10.73 14.98
N TYR A 331 9.33 -10.77 16.30
CA TYR A 331 8.29 -11.48 17.03
C TYR A 331 7.83 -10.60 18.18
N LEU A 332 6.51 -10.47 18.33
CA LEU A 332 5.89 -9.76 19.44
C LEU A 332 5.31 -10.77 20.41
N ASP A 333 5.40 -10.47 21.69
CA ASP A 333 4.69 -11.21 22.72
C ASP A 333 3.19 -10.96 22.57
N PHE A 334 2.39 -12.03 22.53
CA PHE A 334 0.93 -11.95 22.44
C PHE A 334 0.23 -12.07 23.82
N SER A 335 1.00 -12.16 24.90
CA SER A 335 0.48 -12.35 26.27
C SER A 335 -0.03 -11.11 26.98
#